data_AF-D2Z526-F1
#
_entry.id   AF-D2Z526-F1
#
_cell.length_a   1.000
_cell.length_b   1.000
_cell.length_c   1.000
_cell.angle_alpha   90.00
_cell.angle_beta   90.00
_cell.angle_gamma   90.00
#
_symmetry.space_group_name_H-M   'P 1'
#
loop_
_entity.id
_entity.type
_entity.pdbx_description
1 polymer ?
#
loop_
_entity_poly.entity_id
_entity_poly.type
_entity_poly.pdbx_seq_one_letter_code
_entity_poly.pdbx_strand_id
1 'polypeptide(L)'
;MKKVIRLSLVLVLLAILGSAGAVFYLVFFGGESVVVPPMVGASVLDAVDMVERMGLQVRVDQEESLEPRGTVIAQWPQSGVKVNSEKIIILKVSKGGYKKALPDLRGMEFSRATAKLQELEFLLGDVIRVVNDKPSGVVVAQNPAAPVMISRTRPVSLLVSMGPEKSSSGRIVVPDVLGKDEESARKLVAQSGLSVSVEYVYTQSSPPGMAISLKPKAGTSLPPGGNVTVKVSTMRQSAKPPRPVEDERPAASSAPMEITVPGSTTQLGTQTTVSTQPSKPSSGGARIVVVPGEDASGPRPAPGPEDGQSQQKPAQGRPETPPSTSEPGKTAKIRYQVPPLTKPLQLKIEIIDKKGARTLVEKEVSGGEYVSLDGTYVGEAAVTIYLGGEFVWQDRYR
;
A
#
# COMPACT_ATOMS: atom_id res chain seq x y z
N MET A 1 -101.58 23.83 -18.21
CA MET A 1 -100.86 24.12 -16.94
C MET A 1 -99.85 23.04 -16.53
N LYS A 2 -100.21 21.75 -16.41
CA LYS A 2 -99.27 20.69 -15.96
C LYS A 2 -98.03 20.48 -16.85
N LYS A 3 -98.14 20.62 -18.18
CA LYS A 3 -97.00 20.50 -19.12
C LYS A 3 -95.98 21.64 -18.97
N VAL A 4 -96.46 22.87 -18.73
CA VAL A 4 -95.61 24.05 -18.55
C VAL A 4 -94.84 24.01 -17.24
N ILE A 5 -95.47 23.49 -16.17
CA ILE A 5 -94.83 23.27 -14.86
C ILE A 5 -93.75 22.19 -14.93
N ARG A 6 -93.98 21.09 -15.68
CA ARG A 6 -92.96 20.06 -15.89
C ARG A 6 -91.77 20.60 -16.70
N LEU A 7 -92.04 21.40 -17.73
CA LEU A 7 -91.00 22.02 -18.56
C LEU A 7 -90.15 23.01 -17.73
N SER A 8 -90.79 23.83 -16.88
CA SER A 8 -90.06 24.75 -16.00
C SER A 8 -89.23 24.01 -14.94
N LEU A 9 -89.75 22.91 -14.38
CA LEU A 9 -89.02 22.08 -13.42
C LEU A 9 -87.75 21.46 -14.05
N VAL A 10 -87.84 20.97 -15.29
CA VAL A 10 -86.69 20.41 -16.02
C VAL A 10 -85.65 21.49 -16.33
N LEU A 11 -86.07 22.69 -16.72
CA LEU A 11 -85.17 23.83 -16.96
C LEU A 11 -84.43 24.26 -15.70
N VAL A 12 -85.13 24.33 -14.57
CA VAL A 12 -84.51 24.66 -13.26
C VAL A 12 -83.53 23.58 -12.84
N LEU A 13 -83.88 22.30 -13.03
CA LEU A 13 -82.97 21.18 -12.74
C LEU A 13 -81.70 21.25 -13.60
N LEU A 14 -81.84 21.54 -14.90
CA LEU A 14 -80.71 21.72 -15.82
C LEU A 14 -79.82 22.90 -15.43
N ALA A 15 -80.41 24.02 -14.99
CA ALA A 15 -79.65 25.18 -14.50
C ALA A 15 -78.87 24.84 -13.22
N ILE A 16 -79.46 24.07 -12.30
CA ILE A 16 -78.79 23.60 -11.08
C ILE A 16 -77.65 22.63 -11.42
N LEU A 17 -77.88 21.65 -12.30
CA LEU A 17 -76.83 20.72 -12.73
C LEU A 17 -75.72 21.44 -13.51
N GLY A 18 -76.07 22.39 -14.37
CA GLY A 18 -75.10 23.18 -15.13
C GLY A 18 -74.23 24.06 -14.23
N SER A 19 -74.84 24.75 -13.26
CA SER A 19 -74.11 25.57 -12.28
C SER A 19 -73.27 24.71 -11.33
N ALA A 20 -73.80 23.58 -10.84
CA ALA A 20 -73.02 22.63 -10.04
C ALA A 20 -71.82 22.07 -10.82
N GLY A 21 -72.02 21.75 -12.11
CA GLY A 21 -70.95 21.34 -13.02
C GLY A 21 -69.91 22.42 -13.26
N ALA A 22 -70.33 23.68 -13.44
CA ALA A 22 -69.43 24.82 -13.62
C ALA A 22 -68.61 25.12 -12.36
N VAL A 23 -69.25 25.11 -11.18
CA VAL A 23 -68.57 25.27 -9.89
C VAL A 23 -67.60 24.12 -9.65
N PHE A 24 -68.01 22.88 -9.93
CA PHE A 24 -67.12 21.72 -9.86
C PHE A 24 -65.92 21.88 -10.80
N TYR A 25 -66.13 22.29 -12.05
CA TYR A 25 -65.03 22.51 -12.98
C TYR A 25 -64.08 23.62 -12.52
N LEU A 26 -64.61 24.75 -12.03
CA LEU A 26 -63.79 25.85 -11.52
C LEU A 26 -63.00 25.46 -10.25
N VAL A 27 -63.59 24.67 -9.34
CA VAL A 27 -62.89 24.23 -8.13
C VAL A 27 -61.80 23.19 -8.43
N PHE A 28 -62.05 22.26 -9.36
CA PHE A 28 -61.08 21.18 -9.66
C PHE A 28 -60.07 21.54 -10.76
N PHE A 29 -60.42 22.42 -11.69
CA PHE A 29 -59.63 22.75 -12.88
C PHE A 29 -59.44 24.26 -13.11
N GLY A 30 -60.09 25.13 -12.35
CA GLY A 30 -59.94 26.58 -12.44
C GLY A 30 -58.82 27.09 -11.53
N GLY A 31 -57.59 27.13 -12.03
CA GLY A 31 -56.47 27.77 -11.35
C GLY A 31 -55.27 27.96 -12.26
N GLU A 32 -54.33 28.82 -11.85
CA GLU A 32 -53.07 28.99 -12.56
C GLU A 32 -52.30 27.66 -12.56
N SER A 33 -52.00 27.17 -13.75
CA SER A 33 -51.32 25.90 -13.93
C SER A 33 -49.82 26.10 -14.05
N VAL A 34 -49.06 25.45 -13.18
CA VAL A 34 -47.60 25.44 -13.17
C VAL A 34 -47.09 24.14 -13.77
N VAL A 35 -45.98 24.21 -14.51
CA VAL A 35 -45.30 23.02 -15.05
C VAL A 35 -44.38 22.44 -13.98
N VAL A 36 -44.54 21.16 -13.66
CA VAL A 36 -43.69 20.48 -12.67
C VAL A 36 -42.25 20.34 -13.22
N PRO A 37 -41.22 20.82 -12.50
CA PRO A 37 -39.83 20.71 -12.93
C PRO A 37 -39.28 19.29 -12.75
N PRO A 38 -38.17 18.95 -13.43
CA PRO A 38 -37.41 17.74 -13.15
C PRO A 38 -36.61 17.90 -11.85
N MET A 39 -36.92 17.07 -10.87
CA MET A 39 -36.26 17.04 -9.55
C MET A 39 -35.58 15.70 -9.26
N VAL A 40 -35.79 14.68 -10.09
CA VAL A 40 -35.08 13.40 -9.96
C VAL A 40 -33.58 13.64 -10.12
N GLY A 41 -32.79 13.14 -9.17
CA GLY A 41 -31.34 13.35 -9.11
C GLY A 41 -30.90 14.64 -8.38
N ALA A 42 -31.83 15.56 -8.09
CA ALA A 42 -31.53 16.74 -7.27
C ALA A 42 -31.43 16.39 -5.78
N SER A 43 -30.81 17.27 -5.00
CA SER A 43 -30.87 17.16 -3.54
C SER A 43 -32.29 17.49 -3.06
N VAL A 44 -32.71 16.87 -1.96
CA VAL A 44 -34.03 17.16 -1.36
C VAL A 44 -34.18 18.64 -0.99
N LEU A 45 -33.09 19.30 -0.59
CA LEU A 45 -33.09 20.72 -0.27
C LEU A 45 -33.38 21.56 -1.53
N ASP A 46 -32.61 21.34 -2.60
CA ASP A 46 -32.80 22.07 -3.87
C ASP A 46 -34.18 21.82 -4.48
N ALA A 47 -34.67 20.57 -4.37
CA ALA A 47 -35.98 20.18 -4.88
C ALA A 47 -37.12 20.87 -4.10
N VAL A 48 -37.05 20.89 -2.78
CA VAL A 48 -38.03 21.59 -1.93
C VAL A 48 -38.03 23.09 -2.24
N ASP A 49 -36.86 23.72 -2.29
CA ASP A 49 -36.72 25.15 -2.60
C ASP A 49 -37.26 25.50 -4.01
N MET A 50 -37.13 24.58 -4.97
CA MET A 50 -37.67 24.77 -6.32
C MET A 50 -39.20 24.67 -6.34
N VAL A 51 -39.78 23.71 -5.62
CA VAL A 51 -41.24 23.51 -5.54
C VAL A 51 -41.91 24.68 -4.82
N GLU A 52 -41.35 25.12 -3.69
CA GLU A 52 -41.89 26.22 -2.90
C GLU A 52 -41.88 27.55 -3.66
N ARG A 53 -40.81 27.82 -4.45
CA ARG A 53 -40.73 29.03 -5.30
C ARG A 53 -41.82 29.11 -6.36
N MET A 54 -42.44 28.00 -6.73
CA MET A 54 -43.54 27.98 -7.70
C MET A 54 -44.92 27.89 -7.03
N GLY A 55 -45.01 28.07 -5.71
CA GLY A 55 -46.28 28.02 -4.98
C GLY A 55 -46.90 26.61 -4.92
N LEU A 56 -46.08 25.57 -5.08
CA LEU A 56 -46.49 24.18 -4.96
C LEU A 56 -46.17 23.67 -3.54
N GLN A 57 -46.92 22.66 -3.09
CA GLN A 57 -46.65 22.01 -1.81
C GLN A 57 -45.80 20.75 -2.03
N VAL A 58 -44.94 20.41 -1.07
CA VAL A 58 -44.07 19.23 -1.17
C VAL A 58 -44.33 18.27 -0.02
N ARG A 59 -44.37 16.97 -0.33
CA ARG A 59 -44.36 15.89 0.65
C ARG A 59 -43.19 14.97 0.36
N VAL A 60 -42.32 14.79 1.35
CA VAL A 60 -41.12 13.96 1.22
C VAL A 60 -41.36 12.60 1.86
N ASP A 61 -41.37 11.56 1.03
CA ASP A 61 -41.36 10.17 1.45
C ASP A 61 -39.94 9.63 1.33
N GLN A 62 -39.42 9.00 2.38
CA GLN A 62 -38.07 8.48 2.38
C GLN A 62 -38.05 6.97 2.12
N GLU A 63 -37.30 6.53 1.12
CA GLU A 63 -37.20 5.14 0.68
C GLU A 63 -35.72 4.70 0.64
N GLU A 64 -35.46 3.42 0.86
CA GLU A 64 -34.11 2.85 0.78
C GLU A 64 -33.70 2.70 -0.68
N SER A 65 -32.57 3.29 -1.07
CA SER A 65 -32.08 3.24 -2.46
C SER A 65 -30.55 3.27 -2.47
N LEU A 66 -29.93 2.75 -3.53
CA LEU A 66 -28.48 2.79 -3.74
C LEU A 66 -27.95 4.21 -3.96
N GLU A 67 -28.82 5.16 -4.30
CA GLU A 67 -28.48 6.57 -4.46
C GLU A 67 -27.99 7.20 -3.14
N PRO A 68 -27.16 8.25 -3.20
CA PRO A 68 -26.73 8.98 -2.00
C PRO A 68 -27.90 9.44 -1.13
N ARG A 69 -27.67 9.50 0.18
CA ARG A 69 -28.69 9.96 1.12
C ARG A 69 -29.09 11.41 0.79
N GLY A 70 -30.40 11.66 0.70
CA GLY A 70 -30.94 12.98 0.40
C GLY A 70 -31.15 13.24 -1.09
N THR A 71 -30.82 12.31 -1.99
CA THR A 71 -31.12 12.41 -3.42
C THR A 71 -32.56 12.02 -3.72
N VAL A 72 -33.27 12.80 -4.53
CA VAL A 72 -34.62 12.47 -5.02
C VAL A 72 -34.53 11.34 -6.04
N ILE A 73 -35.16 10.19 -5.74
CA ILE A 73 -35.16 8.99 -6.59
C ILE A 73 -36.37 8.95 -7.52
N ALA A 74 -37.49 9.53 -7.11
CA ALA A 74 -38.68 9.62 -7.92
C ALA A 74 -39.53 10.81 -7.47
N GLN A 75 -40.31 11.35 -8.40
CA GLN A 75 -41.27 12.41 -8.13
C GLN A 75 -42.64 12.02 -8.68
N TRP A 76 -43.68 12.52 -8.03
CA TRP A 76 -45.04 12.41 -8.52
C TRP A 76 -45.81 13.69 -8.22
N PRO A 77 -46.47 14.33 -9.22
CA PRO A 77 -46.52 14.01 -10.66
C PRO A 77 -45.16 14.07 -11.38
N GLN A 78 -45.09 13.43 -12.55
CA GLN A 78 -43.87 13.42 -13.38
C GLN A 78 -43.50 14.83 -13.88
N SER A 79 -42.22 15.03 -14.21
CA SER A 79 -41.72 16.27 -14.77
C SER A 79 -42.44 16.64 -16.08
N GLY A 80 -42.69 17.93 -16.29
CA GLY A 80 -43.36 18.46 -17.48
C GLY A 80 -44.90 18.41 -17.42
N VAL A 81 -45.49 17.77 -16.40
CA VAL A 81 -46.94 17.76 -16.20
C VAL A 81 -47.40 19.13 -15.71
N LYS A 82 -48.53 19.63 -16.24
CA LYS A 82 -49.19 20.83 -15.73
C LYS A 82 -50.07 20.47 -14.53
N VAL A 83 -49.87 21.17 -13.42
CA VAL A 83 -50.62 21.01 -12.18
C VAL A 83 -51.16 22.36 -11.73
N ASN A 84 -52.28 22.36 -11.02
CA ASN A 84 -52.75 23.59 -10.37
C ASN A 84 -51.71 24.04 -9.33
N SER A 85 -51.58 25.35 -9.17
CA SER A 85 -50.93 25.97 -8.03
C SER A 85 -51.50 25.37 -6.73
N GLU A 86 -50.69 25.24 -5.67
CA GLU A 86 -51.05 24.56 -4.40
C GLU A 86 -51.14 23.03 -4.44
N LYS A 87 -50.96 22.36 -5.59
CA LYS A 87 -50.95 20.89 -5.62
C LYS A 87 -49.72 20.32 -4.90
N ILE A 88 -49.93 19.20 -4.20
CA ILE A 88 -48.87 18.48 -3.49
C ILE A 88 -48.06 17.64 -4.47
N ILE A 89 -46.75 17.85 -4.48
CA ILE A 89 -45.75 17.02 -5.15
C ILE A 89 -45.15 16.05 -4.13
N ILE A 90 -45.19 14.75 -4.45
CA ILE A 90 -44.60 13.70 -3.63
C ILE A 90 -43.20 13.43 -4.17
N LEU A 91 -42.19 13.65 -3.32
CA LEU A 91 -40.80 13.32 -3.62
C LEU A 91 -40.42 12.07 -2.83
N LYS A 92 -40.00 11.03 -3.54
CA LYS A 92 -39.32 9.89 -2.93
C LYS A 92 -37.84 10.20 -2.84
N VAL A 93 -37.29 10.17 -1.64
CA VAL A 93 -35.89 10.54 -1.35
C VAL A 93 -35.14 9.34 -0.81
N SER A 94 -33.91 9.13 -1.29
CA SER A 94 -33.04 8.07 -0.83
C SER A 94 -32.61 8.29 0.62
N LYS A 95 -32.80 7.28 1.47
CA LYS A 95 -32.18 7.18 2.80
C LYS A 95 -30.69 6.78 2.75
N GLY A 96 -30.18 6.45 1.57
CA GLY A 96 -28.90 5.77 1.37
C GLY A 96 -29.06 4.25 1.40
N GLY A 97 -28.16 3.55 0.71
CA GLY A 97 -28.27 2.11 0.45
C GLY A 97 -28.29 1.24 1.71
N TYR A 98 -28.78 0.00 1.57
CA TYR A 98 -28.86 -1.02 2.62
C TYR A 98 -27.51 -1.21 3.33
N LYS A 99 -27.32 -0.52 4.44
CA LYS A 99 -26.15 -0.70 5.30
C LYS A 99 -26.41 -1.86 6.25
N LYS A 100 -25.58 -2.89 6.18
CA LYS A 100 -25.57 -4.00 7.13
C LYS A 100 -24.35 -3.88 8.04
N ALA A 101 -24.48 -4.39 9.27
CA ALA A 101 -23.36 -4.47 10.19
C ALA A 101 -22.34 -5.49 9.69
N LEU A 102 -21.10 -5.06 9.50
CA LEU A 102 -20.00 -5.94 9.13
C LEU A 102 -19.52 -6.69 10.40
N PRO A 103 -19.54 -8.04 10.42
CA PRO A 103 -18.99 -8.80 11.54
C PRO A 103 -17.46 -8.66 11.62
N ASP A 104 -16.91 -8.95 12.80
CA ASP A 104 -15.47 -9.12 12.97
C ASP A 104 -15.07 -10.53 12.57
N LEU A 105 -14.24 -10.62 11.54
CA LEU A 105 -13.71 -11.85 10.95
C LEU A 105 -12.28 -12.11 11.40
N ARG A 106 -11.66 -11.19 12.16
CA ARG A 106 -10.28 -11.35 12.65
C ARG A 106 -10.19 -12.55 13.57
N GLY A 107 -9.17 -13.39 13.37
CA GLY A 107 -8.97 -14.62 14.13
C GLY A 107 -9.83 -15.80 13.66
N MET A 108 -10.75 -15.60 12.71
CA MET A 108 -11.48 -16.71 12.09
C MET A 108 -10.65 -17.39 11.00
N GLU A 109 -10.91 -18.67 10.78
CA GLU A 109 -10.44 -19.39 9.60
C GLU A 109 -11.02 -18.78 8.32
N PHE A 110 -10.22 -18.67 7.27
CA PHE A 110 -10.62 -18.08 5.98
C PHE A 110 -11.90 -18.71 5.41
N SER A 111 -12.06 -20.03 5.53
CA SER A 111 -13.27 -20.73 5.06
C SER A 111 -14.53 -20.31 5.83
N ARG A 112 -14.42 -20.19 7.15
CA ARG A 112 -15.52 -19.73 8.03
C ARG A 112 -15.83 -18.26 7.82
N ALA A 113 -14.80 -17.42 7.66
CA ALA A 113 -14.96 -16.00 7.37
C ALA A 113 -15.71 -15.78 6.05
N THR A 114 -15.34 -16.54 5.00
CA THR A 114 -15.99 -16.48 3.69
C THR A 114 -17.45 -16.94 3.76
N ALA A 115 -17.72 -18.04 4.46
CA ALA A 115 -19.09 -18.52 4.67
C ALA A 115 -19.96 -17.47 5.40
N LYS A 116 -19.39 -16.81 6.42
CA LYS A 116 -20.09 -15.75 7.17
C LYS A 116 -20.40 -14.53 6.33
N LEU A 117 -19.46 -14.13 5.45
CA LEU A 117 -19.68 -13.03 4.51
C LEU A 117 -20.80 -13.36 3.52
N GLN A 118 -20.81 -14.60 2.98
CA GLN A 118 -21.86 -15.05 2.06
C GLN A 118 -23.23 -15.13 2.74
N GLU A 119 -23.32 -15.67 3.96
CA GLU A 119 -24.55 -15.74 4.76
C GLU A 119 -25.17 -14.35 4.98
N LEU A 120 -24.32 -13.34 5.18
CA LEU A 120 -24.75 -11.96 5.40
C LEU A 120 -24.91 -11.15 4.10
N GLU A 121 -24.70 -11.77 2.94
CA GLU A 121 -24.77 -11.18 1.61
C GLU A 121 -23.76 -10.03 1.40
N PHE A 122 -22.58 -10.14 2.00
CA PHE A 122 -21.45 -9.25 1.73
C PHE A 122 -20.58 -9.82 0.61
N LEU A 123 -20.04 -8.92 -0.22
CA LEU A 123 -19.11 -9.28 -1.29
C LEU A 123 -17.71 -9.51 -0.72
N LEU A 124 -17.09 -10.65 -1.07
CA LEU A 124 -15.68 -10.89 -0.81
C LEU A 124 -14.84 -10.07 -1.80
N GLY A 125 -13.92 -9.27 -1.28
CA GLY A 125 -12.95 -8.50 -2.05
C GLY A 125 -11.61 -9.20 -2.18
N ASP A 126 -10.53 -8.43 -2.12
CA ASP A 126 -9.17 -8.95 -2.27
C ASP A 126 -8.75 -9.78 -1.07
N VAL A 127 -8.04 -10.88 -1.33
CA VAL A 127 -7.48 -11.75 -0.30
C VAL A 127 -5.96 -11.71 -0.42
N ILE A 128 -5.32 -10.99 0.50
CA ILE A 128 -3.87 -10.87 0.57
C ILE A 128 -3.35 -11.86 1.59
N ARG A 129 -2.34 -12.65 1.23
CA ARG A 129 -1.69 -13.61 2.13
C ARG A 129 -0.35 -13.06 2.61
N VAL A 130 -0.12 -13.08 3.92
CA VAL A 130 1.11 -12.56 4.55
C VAL A 130 1.67 -13.55 5.55
N VAL A 131 2.99 -13.55 5.70
CA VAL A 131 3.67 -14.23 6.80
C VAL A 131 3.35 -13.51 8.11
N ASN A 132 2.90 -14.25 9.12
CA ASN A 132 2.53 -13.70 10.42
C ASN A 132 2.61 -14.81 11.48
N ASP A 133 2.83 -14.47 12.74
CA ASP A 133 2.92 -15.45 13.83
C ASP A 133 1.63 -16.25 14.08
N LYS A 134 0.49 -15.77 13.56
CA LYS A 134 -0.79 -16.49 13.61
C LYS A 134 -0.76 -17.78 12.77
N PRO A 135 -1.53 -18.82 13.13
CA PRO A 135 -1.64 -20.03 12.33
C PRO A 135 -2.01 -19.77 10.86
N SER A 136 -1.52 -20.61 9.97
CA SER A 136 -1.82 -20.54 8.54
C SER A 136 -3.32 -20.72 8.29
N GLY A 137 -3.91 -19.87 7.43
CA GLY A 137 -5.34 -19.89 7.11
C GLY A 137 -6.21 -18.95 7.95
N VAL A 138 -5.65 -18.34 9.00
CA VAL A 138 -6.38 -17.43 9.89
C VAL A 138 -6.39 -16.00 9.34
N VAL A 139 -7.53 -15.32 9.39
CA VAL A 139 -7.66 -13.91 9.04
C VAL A 139 -6.93 -13.04 10.08
N VAL A 140 -5.90 -12.33 9.63
CA VAL A 140 -5.10 -11.39 10.42
C VAL A 140 -5.83 -10.07 10.58
N ALA A 141 -6.35 -9.54 9.47
CA ALA A 141 -7.01 -8.25 9.38
C ALA A 141 -8.10 -8.27 8.30
N GLN A 142 -9.03 -7.32 8.38
CA GLN A 142 -10.08 -7.11 7.39
C GLN A 142 -10.20 -5.63 7.06
N ASN A 143 -10.65 -5.32 5.85
CA ASN A 143 -10.96 -3.98 5.40
C ASN A 143 -12.32 -4.00 4.68
N PRO A 144 -13.35 -3.27 5.17
CA PRO A 144 -13.33 -2.34 6.31
C PRO A 144 -13.15 -2.99 7.68
N ALA A 145 -12.53 -2.27 8.63
CA ALA A 145 -12.40 -2.73 10.00
C ALA A 145 -13.76 -2.71 10.72
N ALA A 146 -14.16 -3.82 11.35
CA ALA A 146 -15.35 -3.90 12.19
C ALA A 146 -15.08 -3.34 13.60
N PRO A 147 -16.10 -2.82 14.32
CA PRO A 147 -17.51 -2.72 13.93
C PRO A 147 -17.80 -1.52 13.01
N VAL A 148 -18.45 -1.76 11.86
CA VAL A 148 -18.86 -0.70 10.93
C VAL A 148 -20.09 -1.11 10.12
N MET A 149 -20.90 -0.12 9.72
CA MET A 149 -22.05 -0.31 8.84
C MET A 149 -21.64 -0.06 7.39
N ILE A 150 -21.69 -1.08 6.53
CA ILE A 150 -21.27 -0.98 5.13
C ILE A 150 -22.41 -1.34 4.18
N SER A 151 -22.40 -0.73 2.99
CA SER A 151 -23.29 -1.12 1.91
C SER A 151 -23.01 -2.55 1.47
N ARG A 152 -24.05 -3.31 1.12
CA ARG A 152 -23.91 -4.65 0.53
C ARG A 152 -23.03 -4.67 -0.73
N THR A 153 -22.97 -3.55 -1.45
CA THR A 153 -22.16 -3.40 -2.67
C THR A 153 -20.67 -3.16 -2.40
N ARG A 154 -20.27 -2.86 -1.16
CA ARG A 154 -18.86 -2.62 -0.82
C ARG A 154 -18.16 -3.97 -0.56
N PRO A 155 -17.11 -4.31 -1.31
CA PRO A 155 -16.36 -5.53 -1.07
C PRO A 155 -15.55 -5.46 0.24
N VAL A 156 -15.40 -6.61 0.90
CA VAL A 156 -14.62 -6.79 2.13
C VAL A 156 -13.34 -7.54 1.79
N SER A 157 -12.20 -6.86 1.92
CA SER A 157 -10.88 -7.45 1.68
C SER A 157 -10.33 -8.08 2.96
N LEU A 158 -9.64 -9.21 2.83
CA LEU A 158 -9.11 -9.99 3.95
C LEU A 158 -7.59 -10.14 3.84
N LEU A 159 -6.92 -10.01 4.97
CA LEU A 159 -5.52 -10.34 5.13
C LEU A 159 -5.44 -11.69 5.84
N VAL A 160 -4.86 -12.71 5.21
CA VAL A 160 -4.82 -14.09 5.74
C VAL A 160 -3.38 -14.48 6.06
N SER A 161 -3.17 -15.10 7.23
CA SER A 161 -1.86 -15.57 7.67
C SER A 161 -1.44 -16.79 6.87
N MET A 162 -0.17 -16.81 6.46
CA MET A 162 0.49 -17.98 5.90
C MET A 162 1.11 -18.88 6.97
N GLY A 163 1.07 -18.46 8.24
CA GLY A 163 1.82 -19.07 9.34
C GLY A 163 3.12 -18.32 9.64
N PRO A 164 3.73 -18.58 10.82
CA PRO A 164 5.05 -18.06 11.12
C PRO A 164 6.03 -18.56 10.07
N GLU A 165 7.01 -17.74 9.73
CA GLU A 165 8.08 -18.11 8.81
C GLU A 165 8.83 -19.31 9.42
N LYS A 166 8.45 -20.53 9.05
CA LYS A 166 9.19 -21.73 9.45
C LYS A 166 10.50 -21.71 8.68
N SER A 167 11.51 -21.01 9.21
CA SER A 167 12.91 -20.99 8.74
C SER A 167 13.03 -21.11 7.21
N SER A 168 12.20 -20.36 6.48
CA SER A 168 12.09 -20.50 5.02
C SER A 168 13.25 -19.80 4.30
N SER A 169 14.17 -19.18 5.05
CA SER A 169 15.50 -18.80 4.57
C SER A 169 16.41 -20.02 4.32
N GLY A 170 15.98 -21.24 4.66
CA GLY A 170 16.80 -22.46 4.56
C GLY A 170 18.03 -22.45 5.46
N ARG A 171 18.19 -21.46 6.34
CA ARG A 171 19.41 -21.35 7.14
C ARG A 171 19.26 -22.11 8.45
N ILE A 172 20.08 -23.13 8.62
CA ILE A 172 20.18 -23.94 9.82
C ILE A 172 21.22 -23.30 10.74
N VAL A 173 20.88 -23.15 12.02
CA VAL A 173 21.82 -22.66 13.03
C VAL A 173 22.74 -23.79 13.45
N VAL A 174 24.05 -23.55 13.47
CA VAL A 174 25.04 -24.52 13.93
C VAL A 174 24.81 -24.82 15.43
N PRO A 175 24.47 -26.06 15.81
CA PRO A 175 24.23 -26.41 17.20
C PRO A 175 25.52 -26.34 18.02
N ASP A 176 25.40 -26.02 19.31
CA ASP A 176 26.54 -26.08 20.22
C ASP A 176 26.86 -27.53 20.59
N VAL A 177 28.00 -27.99 20.12
CA VAL A 177 28.51 -29.35 20.35
C VAL A 177 29.81 -29.35 21.15
N LEU A 178 30.24 -28.20 21.69
CA LEU A 178 31.46 -28.12 22.50
C LEU A 178 31.34 -28.97 23.77
N GLY A 179 32.39 -29.74 24.07
CA GLY A 179 32.44 -30.62 25.24
C GLY A 179 31.58 -31.88 25.16
N LYS A 180 30.91 -32.13 24.02
CA LYS A 180 30.22 -33.41 23.76
C LYS A 180 31.17 -34.44 23.17
N ASP A 181 30.82 -35.71 23.35
CA ASP A 181 31.48 -36.81 22.66
C ASP A 181 31.27 -36.72 21.13
N GLU A 182 32.20 -37.29 20.36
CA GLU A 182 32.16 -37.25 18.90
C GLU A 182 30.84 -37.76 18.32
N GLU A 183 30.30 -38.86 18.86
CA GLU A 183 29.09 -39.51 18.35
C GLU A 183 27.85 -38.63 18.53
N SER A 184 27.68 -38.08 19.74
CA SER A 184 26.63 -37.13 20.07
C SER A 184 26.74 -35.83 19.28
N ALA A 185 27.97 -35.31 19.10
CA ALA A 185 28.22 -34.12 18.30
C ALA A 185 27.84 -34.35 16.83
N ARG A 186 28.25 -35.48 16.26
CA ARG A 186 27.92 -35.89 14.89
C ARG A 186 26.41 -36.03 14.68
N LYS A 187 25.73 -36.69 15.64
CA LYS A 187 24.28 -36.90 15.60
C LYS A 187 23.51 -35.58 15.67
N LEU A 188 23.89 -34.66 16.56
CA LEU A 188 23.25 -33.35 16.69
C LEU A 188 23.40 -32.49 15.43
N VAL A 189 24.59 -32.49 14.81
CA VAL A 189 24.85 -31.76 13.57
C VAL A 189 24.07 -32.37 12.40
N ALA A 190 24.07 -33.71 12.28
CA ALA A 190 23.33 -34.42 11.24
C ALA A 190 21.80 -34.26 11.37
N GLN A 191 21.25 -34.31 12.59
CA GLN A 191 19.83 -34.07 12.87
C GLN A 191 19.39 -32.65 12.51
N SER A 192 20.32 -31.70 12.55
CA SER A 192 20.05 -30.32 12.17
C SER A 192 20.00 -30.13 10.64
N GLY A 193 20.44 -31.12 9.84
CA GLY A 193 20.51 -31.03 8.38
C GLY A 193 21.81 -30.43 7.84
N LEU A 194 22.89 -30.46 8.64
CA LEU A 194 24.22 -29.97 8.30
C LEU A 194 25.19 -31.14 8.03
N SER A 195 26.17 -30.89 7.16
CA SER A 195 27.23 -31.85 6.83
C SER A 195 28.36 -31.75 7.85
N VAL A 196 28.82 -32.87 8.40
CA VAL A 196 29.84 -32.91 9.48
C VAL A 196 31.17 -33.44 8.97
N SER A 197 32.26 -32.70 9.24
CA SER A 197 33.64 -33.11 8.97
C SER A 197 34.42 -33.14 10.28
N VAL A 198 35.10 -34.24 10.59
CA VAL A 198 35.82 -34.41 11.87
C VAL A 198 37.32 -34.24 11.63
N GLU A 199 37.96 -33.36 12.40
CA GLU A 199 39.40 -33.12 12.38
C GLU A 199 40.01 -33.47 13.74
N TYR A 200 40.97 -34.38 13.81
CA TYR A 200 41.60 -34.76 15.07
C TYR A 200 42.79 -33.86 15.40
N VAL A 201 42.76 -33.26 16.58
CA VAL A 201 43.81 -32.36 17.07
C VAL A 201 44.45 -32.95 18.33
N TYR A 202 45.77 -33.07 18.31
CA TYR A 202 46.52 -33.49 19.49
C TYR A 202 46.45 -32.41 20.57
N THR A 203 45.93 -32.74 21.74
CA THR A 203 45.91 -31.84 22.90
C THR A 203 45.91 -32.65 24.19
N GLN A 204 46.63 -32.13 25.20
CA GLN A 204 46.62 -32.68 26.57
C GLN A 204 45.63 -31.92 27.47
N SER A 205 45.04 -30.82 26.98
CA SER A 205 44.17 -29.94 27.75
C SER A 205 42.71 -30.37 27.80
N SER A 206 42.34 -31.46 27.12
CA SER A 206 40.96 -31.98 27.10
C SER A 206 40.97 -33.51 27.00
N PRO A 207 40.00 -34.21 27.62
CA PRO A 207 39.88 -35.67 27.51
C PRO A 207 39.82 -36.11 26.05
N PRO A 208 40.42 -37.25 25.68
CA PRO A 208 40.35 -37.76 24.31
C PRO A 208 38.90 -38.06 23.89
N GLY A 209 38.55 -37.75 22.64
CA GLY A 209 37.23 -38.03 22.07
C GLY A 209 36.17 -36.93 22.28
N MET A 210 36.56 -35.76 22.80
CA MET A 210 35.65 -34.61 22.97
C MET A 210 35.80 -33.57 21.86
N ALA A 211 34.69 -32.95 21.47
CA ALA A 211 34.69 -31.81 20.56
C ALA A 211 35.23 -30.55 21.26
N ILE A 212 36.42 -30.10 20.85
CA ILE A 212 37.14 -28.97 21.44
C ILE A 212 36.85 -27.64 20.74
N SER A 213 36.50 -27.68 19.46
CA SER A 213 36.23 -26.49 18.67
C SER A 213 35.40 -26.86 17.46
N LEU A 214 34.61 -25.91 16.97
CA LEU A 214 33.79 -26.06 15.79
C LEU A 214 33.96 -24.83 14.87
N LYS A 215 34.00 -25.09 13.56
CA LYS A 215 34.11 -24.07 12.52
C LYS A 215 33.02 -24.32 11.48
N PRO A 216 32.12 -23.36 11.21
CA PRO A 216 31.93 -22.05 11.88
C PRO A 216 31.51 -22.16 13.35
N LYS A 217 31.57 -21.05 14.12
CA LYS A 217 31.21 -20.99 15.56
C LYS A 217 29.75 -21.37 15.82
N ALA A 218 29.44 -21.81 17.04
CA ALA A 218 28.08 -22.19 17.43
C ALA A 218 27.17 -20.96 17.32
N GLY A 219 25.92 -21.15 16.89
CA GLY A 219 25.03 -20.04 16.59
C GLY A 219 25.22 -19.39 15.21
N THR A 220 26.24 -19.79 14.43
CA THR A 220 26.38 -19.31 13.04
C THR A 220 25.28 -19.91 12.17
N SER A 221 24.72 -19.10 11.26
CA SER A 221 23.62 -19.50 10.38
C SER A 221 24.14 -19.95 9.00
N LEU A 222 24.02 -21.26 8.70
CA LEU A 222 24.49 -21.90 7.47
C LEU A 222 23.33 -22.33 6.55
N PRO A 223 23.52 -22.36 5.22
CA PRO A 223 22.54 -22.93 4.30
C PRO A 223 22.35 -24.44 4.52
N PRO A 224 21.28 -25.06 3.96
CA PRO A 224 21.04 -26.50 4.05
C PRO A 224 22.24 -27.28 3.48
N GLY A 225 22.71 -28.30 4.19
CA GLY A 225 23.88 -29.07 3.78
C GLY A 225 25.24 -28.36 3.97
N GLY A 226 25.28 -27.19 4.62
CA GLY A 226 26.52 -26.50 4.97
C GLY A 226 27.48 -27.38 5.78
N ASN A 227 28.78 -27.27 5.49
CA ASN A 227 29.82 -28.07 6.16
C ASN A 227 30.23 -27.43 7.50
N VAL A 228 30.20 -28.23 8.56
CA VAL A 228 30.71 -27.89 9.89
C VAL A 228 31.89 -28.80 10.21
N THR A 229 33.07 -28.21 10.44
CA THR A 229 34.26 -28.93 10.89
C THR A 229 34.29 -28.97 12.41
N VAL A 230 34.19 -30.17 12.97
CA VAL A 230 34.31 -30.44 14.41
C VAL A 230 35.74 -30.92 14.69
N LYS A 231 36.48 -30.15 15.49
CA LYS A 231 37.80 -30.56 15.98
C LYS A 231 37.63 -31.41 17.22
N VAL A 232 38.15 -32.63 17.21
CA VAL A 232 38.09 -33.59 18.32
C VAL A 232 39.47 -33.78 18.92
N SER A 233 39.56 -33.80 20.24
CA SER A 233 40.80 -34.06 20.98
C SER A 233 41.26 -35.51 20.80
N THR A 234 42.54 -35.69 20.46
CA THR A 234 43.19 -37.01 20.43
C THR A 234 44.49 -37.00 21.22
N MET A 235 44.86 -38.13 21.81
CA MET A 235 46.18 -38.34 22.44
C MET A 235 47.19 -39.01 21.49
N ARG A 236 46.81 -39.24 20.23
CA ARG A 236 47.72 -39.71 19.18
C ARG A 236 48.19 -38.52 18.37
N GLN A 237 49.49 -38.28 18.34
CA GLN A 237 50.08 -37.19 17.57
C GLN A 237 49.95 -37.50 16.07
N SER A 238 49.08 -36.77 15.37
CA SER A 238 49.05 -36.81 13.89
C SER A 238 50.38 -36.28 13.35
N ALA A 239 51.06 -37.10 12.54
CA ALA A 239 52.30 -36.73 11.88
C ALA A 239 52.07 -35.49 11.01
N LYS A 240 52.85 -34.43 11.28
CA LYS A 240 52.90 -33.19 10.50
C LYS A 240 53.33 -33.53 9.06
N PRO A 241 52.69 -32.99 8.00
CA PRO A 241 53.27 -33.09 6.66
C PRO A 241 54.64 -32.38 6.65
N PRO A 242 55.65 -32.91 5.94
CA PRO A 242 57.00 -32.35 5.97
C PRO A 242 56.97 -30.90 5.48
N ARG A 243 57.61 -30.01 6.26
CA ARG A 243 57.97 -28.68 5.76
C ARG A 243 58.96 -28.89 4.60
N PRO A 244 58.86 -28.14 3.48
CA PRO A 244 59.99 -28.00 2.58
C PRO A 244 61.18 -27.49 3.40
N VAL A 245 62.29 -28.22 3.34
CA VAL A 245 63.57 -27.80 3.88
C VAL A 245 64.03 -26.59 3.09
N GLU A 246 64.13 -25.45 3.77
CA GLU A 246 64.88 -24.29 3.32
C GLU A 246 66.36 -24.66 3.47
N ASP A 247 67.01 -25.07 2.38
CA ASP A 247 68.46 -25.31 2.37
C ASP A 247 69.21 -23.99 2.31
N GLU A 248 69.70 -23.53 3.47
CA GLU A 248 70.80 -22.57 3.54
C GLU A 248 72.15 -23.31 3.47
N ARG A 249 72.94 -23.05 2.42
CA ARG A 249 74.38 -22.63 2.40
C ARG A 249 75.22 -23.24 1.26
N PRO A 250 76.40 -22.68 0.92
CA PRO A 250 76.95 -21.32 1.16
C PRO A 250 77.52 -20.66 -0.11
N ALA A 251 77.95 -19.40 0.04
CA ALA A 251 78.68 -18.62 -0.95
C ALA A 251 79.98 -19.28 -1.45
N ALA A 252 80.20 -19.22 -2.77
CA ALA A 252 81.53 -19.21 -3.37
C ALA A 252 81.53 -18.38 -4.67
N SER A 253 82.58 -17.58 -4.77
CA SER A 253 82.92 -16.56 -5.76
C SER A 253 83.23 -17.12 -7.15
N SER A 254 82.95 -16.30 -8.19
CA SER A 254 83.90 -15.83 -9.23
C SER A 254 83.46 -16.03 -10.70
N ALA A 255 83.11 -14.89 -11.29
CA ALA A 255 83.42 -14.39 -12.65
C ALA A 255 82.82 -15.05 -13.92
N PRO A 256 82.61 -14.25 -15.00
CA PRO A 256 81.74 -14.57 -16.13
C PRO A 256 82.52 -14.94 -17.41
N MET A 257 81.92 -15.76 -18.29
CA MET A 257 82.25 -15.89 -19.73
C MET A 257 81.12 -16.71 -20.37
N GLU A 258 80.28 -16.15 -21.24
CA GLU A 258 80.49 -15.80 -22.66
C GLU A 258 80.01 -16.92 -23.61
N ILE A 259 78.87 -16.64 -24.25
CA ILE A 259 78.44 -16.95 -25.63
C ILE A 259 78.46 -18.42 -26.10
N THR A 260 77.31 -18.91 -26.61
CA THR A 260 77.10 -19.31 -28.03
C THR A 260 75.71 -19.95 -28.22
N VAL A 261 74.89 -19.35 -29.07
CA VAL A 261 73.71 -19.93 -29.79
C VAL A 261 74.24 -20.53 -31.11
N PRO A 262 73.64 -21.54 -31.80
CA PRO A 262 72.33 -21.40 -32.47
C PRO A 262 71.51 -22.70 -32.77
N GLY A 263 70.22 -22.51 -33.14
CA GLY A 263 69.41 -23.40 -34.00
C GLY A 263 68.60 -24.49 -33.27
N SER A 264 67.34 -24.82 -33.59
CA SER A 264 66.52 -24.54 -34.77
C SER A 264 65.01 -24.60 -34.45
N THR A 265 64.30 -23.61 -34.99
CA THR A 265 63.00 -23.64 -35.66
C THR A 265 62.16 -24.93 -35.60
N THR A 266 60.91 -24.83 -35.10
CA THR A 266 59.70 -24.90 -35.96
C THR A 266 58.43 -24.50 -35.18
N GLN A 267 57.71 -23.56 -35.80
CA GLN A 267 56.40 -23.01 -35.46
C GLN A 267 55.31 -24.12 -35.58
N LEU A 268 54.08 -24.03 -35.08
CA LEU A 268 53.09 -22.98 -35.33
C LEU A 268 51.82 -23.38 -34.55
N GLY A 269 51.19 -22.43 -33.87
CA GLY A 269 49.95 -22.69 -33.13
C GLY A 269 49.54 -21.56 -32.19
N THR A 270 49.53 -20.33 -32.71
CA THR A 270 48.73 -19.16 -32.24
C THR A 270 47.36 -19.61 -31.71
N GLN A 271 46.84 -19.12 -30.57
CA GLN A 271 46.57 -17.73 -30.19
C GLN A 271 46.71 -17.57 -28.65
N THR A 272 47.51 -16.63 -28.13
CA THR A 272 47.17 -15.19 -27.89
C THR A 272 46.12 -15.05 -26.78
N THR A 273 46.54 -15.05 -25.51
CA THR A 273 47.01 -13.92 -24.63
C THR A 273 45.88 -13.31 -23.79
N VAL A 274 45.95 -13.42 -22.46
CA VAL A 274 46.54 -12.45 -21.48
C VAL A 274 45.60 -11.27 -21.30
N SER A 275 45.07 -10.97 -20.12
CA SER A 275 45.73 -10.39 -18.93
C SER A 275 44.59 -10.18 -17.89
N THR A 276 44.75 -10.10 -16.58
CA THR A 276 45.81 -9.51 -15.78
C THR A 276 45.68 -10.01 -14.33
N GLN A 277 46.82 -9.95 -13.66
CA GLN A 277 47.18 -10.31 -12.29
C GLN A 277 46.34 -9.71 -11.13
N PRO A 278 46.58 -10.23 -9.90
CA PRO A 278 45.92 -9.88 -8.63
C PRO A 278 46.73 -8.84 -7.82
N SER A 279 46.12 -8.24 -6.79
CA SER A 279 46.82 -7.88 -5.53
C SER A 279 45.91 -7.22 -4.48
N LYS A 280 45.83 -7.84 -3.30
CA LYS A 280 45.63 -7.25 -1.95
C LYS A 280 46.98 -6.60 -1.50
N PRO A 281 47.21 -6.03 -0.28
CA PRO A 281 46.33 -5.61 0.83
C PRO A 281 46.70 -4.29 1.58
N SER A 282 45.83 -3.88 2.53
CA SER A 282 46.09 -3.37 3.92
C SER A 282 46.75 -2.01 4.25
N SER A 283 46.25 -1.44 5.37
CA SER A 283 46.83 -0.43 6.30
C SER A 283 46.52 1.03 5.96
N GLY A 284 46.04 1.92 6.83
CA GLY A 284 45.87 1.96 8.29
C GLY A 284 45.86 3.44 8.72
N GLY A 285 45.26 3.78 9.87
CA GLY A 285 45.52 5.04 10.58
C GLY A 285 44.39 6.08 10.62
N ALA A 286 43.80 6.22 11.81
CA ALA A 286 42.85 7.26 12.20
C ALA A 286 43.52 8.63 12.39
N ARG A 287 42.75 9.72 12.22
CA ARG A 287 42.87 10.94 13.03
C ARG A 287 41.59 11.79 12.98
N ILE A 288 41.06 12.03 14.18
CA ILE A 288 39.99 12.97 14.53
C ILE A 288 40.63 14.34 14.72
N VAL A 289 40.04 15.41 14.17
CA VAL A 289 40.18 16.78 14.68
C VAL A 289 38.82 17.49 14.59
N VAL A 290 38.31 17.87 15.75
CA VAL A 290 37.18 18.76 16.03
C VAL A 290 37.79 20.12 16.42
N VAL A 291 37.26 21.25 15.94
CA VAL A 291 37.20 22.54 16.69
C VAL A 291 36.04 23.41 16.14
N PRO A 292 35.30 24.18 16.99
CA PRO A 292 34.01 24.81 16.69
C PRO A 292 34.07 26.35 16.55
N GLY A 293 32.92 27.00 16.35
CA GLY A 293 32.73 28.45 16.48
C GLY A 293 31.26 28.83 16.76
N GLU A 294 30.96 29.12 18.03
CA GLU A 294 29.88 29.99 18.56
C GLU A 294 30.18 31.47 18.14
N ASP A 295 29.36 32.52 18.23
CA ASP A 295 28.06 32.85 18.84
C ASP A 295 27.68 34.27 18.31
N ALA A 296 26.40 34.64 18.24
CA ALA A 296 25.93 36.02 18.50
C ALA A 296 24.39 36.16 18.41
N SER A 297 23.83 36.81 19.43
CA SER A 297 22.40 37.01 19.71
C SER A 297 21.81 38.33 19.15
N GLY A 298 20.56 38.28 18.64
CA GLY A 298 19.44 39.27 18.68
C GLY A 298 19.60 40.73 18.19
N PRO A 299 18.53 41.58 18.12
CA PRO A 299 17.07 41.36 18.20
C PRO A 299 16.23 42.05 17.07
N ARG A 300 14.89 41.92 17.10
CA ARG A 300 13.85 42.58 16.25
C ARG A 300 13.57 44.04 16.68
N PRO A 301 13.00 44.95 15.84
CA PRO A 301 11.52 45.12 15.74
C PRO A 301 10.97 45.55 14.34
N ALA A 302 9.63 45.55 14.20
CA ALA A 302 8.79 45.90 13.01
C ALA A 302 8.42 47.42 12.96
N PRO A 303 7.38 47.97 12.25
CA PRO A 303 6.47 47.49 11.16
C PRO A 303 6.07 48.51 10.01
N GLY A 304 5.45 47.99 8.93
CA GLY A 304 4.35 48.59 8.10
C GLY A 304 4.66 49.61 6.98
N PRO A 305 3.69 50.01 6.11
CA PRO A 305 2.43 49.37 5.65
C PRO A 305 2.25 49.46 4.08
N GLU A 306 1.02 49.27 3.59
CA GLU A 306 0.44 49.67 2.28
C GLU A 306 0.04 48.54 1.29
N ASP A 307 -1.24 48.14 1.46
CA ASP A 307 -2.33 48.20 0.48
C ASP A 307 -2.03 48.13 -1.03
N GLY A 308 -2.83 47.32 -1.74
CA GLY A 308 -3.30 47.73 -3.06
C GLY A 308 -3.42 46.67 -4.16
N GLN A 309 -4.64 46.15 -4.30
CA GLN A 309 -5.32 45.91 -5.58
C GLN A 309 -4.88 44.77 -6.51
N SER A 310 -5.78 43.78 -6.55
CA SER A 310 -6.37 43.15 -7.73
C SER A 310 -6.18 43.90 -9.06
N GLN A 311 -5.52 43.26 -10.04
CA GLN A 311 -5.84 43.46 -11.46
C GLN A 311 -5.73 42.12 -12.22
N GLN A 312 -6.84 41.77 -12.89
CA GLN A 312 -6.94 40.74 -13.92
C GLN A 312 -6.56 41.31 -15.30
N LYS A 313 -6.20 40.38 -16.21
CA LYS A 313 -6.13 40.40 -17.70
C LYS A 313 -4.80 40.82 -18.34
N PRO A 314 -4.48 40.37 -19.58
CA PRO A 314 -4.97 39.23 -20.38
C PRO A 314 -3.83 38.30 -20.89
N ALA A 315 -4.23 37.21 -21.55
CA ALA A 315 -3.38 36.23 -22.24
C ALA A 315 -2.42 36.82 -23.28
N GLN A 316 -1.18 36.31 -23.33
CA GLN A 316 -0.33 36.29 -24.53
C GLN A 316 0.89 35.38 -24.33
N GLY A 317 1.26 34.63 -25.38
CA GLY A 317 2.63 34.16 -25.59
C GLY A 317 2.94 32.74 -25.16
N ARG A 318 2.65 31.78 -26.03
CA ARG A 318 3.23 30.43 -26.04
C ARG A 318 4.71 30.53 -26.46
N PRO A 319 5.68 29.97 -25.72
CA PRO A 319 6.97 29.60 -26.29
C PRO A 319 6.88 28.15 -26.74
N GLU A 320 6.82 27.94 -28.06
CA GLU A 320 7.06 26.62 -28.64
C GLU A 320 8.49 26.19 -28.32
N THR A 321 8.61 25.11 -27.55
CA THR A 321 9.88 24.41 -27.29
C THR A 321 9.85 23.15 -28.17
N PRO A 322 10.95 22.78 -28.85
CA PRO A 322 10.98 21.69 -29.83
C PRO A 322 10.51 20.34 -29.26
N PRO A 323 10.01 19.41 -30.10
CA PRO A 323 9.51 18.13 -29.63
C PRO A 323 10.67 17.28 -29.10
N SER A 324 10.90 17.35 -27.79
CA SER A 324 11.59 16.29 -27.08
C SER A 324 10.65 15.09 -27.09
N THR A 325 11.08 14.01 -27.74
CA THR A 325 10.44 12.70 -27.68
C THR A 325 10.53 12.15 -26.26
N SER A 326 9.73 12.70 -25.35
CA SER A 326 9.53 12.20 -23.99
C SER A 326 8.08 11.78 -23.89
N GLU A 327 7.84 10.48 -23.64
CA GLU A 327 6.52 9.93 -23.37
C GLU A 327 5.72 10.84 -22.41
N PRO A 328 4.43 11.11 -22.68
CA PRO A 328 3.64 12.01 -21.85
C PRO A 328 3.60 11.49 -20.41
N GLY A 329 4.18 12.25 -19.49
CA GLY A 329 4.10 11.96 -18.06
C GLY A 329 2.65 12.05 -17.59
N LYS A 330 2.13 10.95 -17.05
CA LYS A 330 0.82 10.91 -16.39
C LYS A 330 0.97 11.46 -14.96
N THR A 331 -0.14 11.93 -14.38
CA THR A 331 -0.15 12.49 -13.02
C THR A 331 -0.90 11.57 -12.06
N ALA A 332 -0.22 11.09 -11.02
CA ALA A 332 -0.79 10.35 -9.91
C ALA A 332 -1.27 11.33 -8.83
N LYS A 333 -2.59 11.39 -8.60
CA LYS A 333 -3.18 12.17 -7.50
C LYS A 333 -3.20 11.33 -6.23
N ILE A 334 -2.40 11.71 -5.25
CA ILE A 334 -2.18 10.94 -4.03
C ILE A 334 -2.86 11.66 -2.87
N ARG A 335 -3.77 10.96 -2.21
CA ARG A 335 -4.59 11.48 -1.11
C ARG A 335 -4.46 10.54 0.07
N TYR A 336 -3.85 11.02 1.15
CA TYR A 336 -3.59 10.21 2.34
C TYR A 336 -4.06 10.96 3.58
N GLN A 337 -4.90 10.29 4.38
CA GLN A 337 -5.29 10.77 5.69
C GLN A 337 -4.43 10.06 6.73
N VAL A 338 -3.63 10.84 7.46
CA VAL A 338 -2.78 10.31 8.52
C VAL A 338 -3.69 9.77 9.63
N PRO A 339 -3.50 8.53 10.09
CA PRO A 339 -4.28 7.97 11.20
C PRO A 339 -4.09 8.81 12.47
N PRO A 340 -4.97 8.69 13.48
CA PRO A 340 -4.77 9.37 14.76
C PRO A 340 -3.48 8.85 15.43
N LEU A 341 -2.47 9.71 15.49
CA LEU A 341 -1.18 9.44 16.11
C LEU A 341 -1.08 10.12 17.47
N THR A 342 -0.47 9.44 18.43
CA THR A 342 -0.20 9.98 19.78
C THR A 342 1.09 10.83 19.83
N LYS A 343 1.97 10.66 18.83
CA LYS A 343 3.22 11.42 18.63
C LYS A 343 3.38 11.72 17.13
N PRO A 344 3.97 12.87 16.75
CA PRO A 344 4.25 13.15 15.35
C PRO A 344 5.23 12.11 14.78
N LEU A 345 4.98 11.67 13.54
CA LEU A 345 5.80 10.67 12.85
C LEU A 345 6.21 11.19 11.46
N GLN A 346 7.32 10.68 10.96
CA GLN A 346 7.84 11.06 9.65
C GLN A 346 7.06 10.34 8.53
N LEU A 347 6.33 11.09 7.71
CA LEU A 347 5.66 10.60 6.51
C LEU A 347 6.59 10.74 5.32
N LYS A 348 6.86 9.63 4.63
CA LYS A 348 7.62 9.58 3.39
C LYS A 348 6.76 8.95 2.29
N ILE A 349 6.59 9.64 1.18
CA ILE A 349 5.85 9.16 0.02
C ILE A 349 6.81 9.05 -1.15
N GLU A 350 6.95 7.85 -1.69
CA GLU A 350 7.82 7.55 -2.82
C GLU A 350 7.01 7.13 -4.03
N ILE A 351 7.44 7.50 -5.22
CA ILE A 351 6.92 7.00 -6.48
C ILE A 351 8.01 6.23 -7.21
N ILE A 352 7.69 5.02 -7.63
CA ILE A 352 8.59 4.13 -8.35
C ILE A 352 8.00 3.94 -9.74
N ASP A 353 8.66 4.46 -10.76
CA ASP A 353 8.27 4.29 -12.16
C ASP A 353 9.44 3.73 -13.00
N LYS A 354 9.28 3.69 -14.33
CA LYS A 354 10.36 3.24 -15.25
C LYS A 354 11.66 4.05 -15.13
N LYS A 355 11.62 5.28 -14.60
CA LYS A 355 12.80 6.15 -14.42
C LYS A 355 13.49 5.93 -13.06
N GLY A 356 12.88 5.15 -12.16
CA GLY A 356 13.43 4.81 -10.84
C GLY A 356 12.57 5.29 -9.67
N ALA A 357 13.07 5.10 -8.45
CA ALA A 357 12.41 5.53 -7.22
C ALA A 357 12.68 7.02 -6.94
N ARG A 358 11.62 7.78 -6.70
CA ARG A 358 11.66 9.23 -6.44
C ARG A 358 10.85 9.54 -5.20
N THR A 359 11.41 10.26 -4.22
CA THR A 359 10.66 10.72 -3.05
C THR A 359 9.86 11.96 -3.42
N LEU A 360 8.54 11.91 -3.27
CA LEU A 360 7.64 13.03 -3.55
C LEU A 360 7.50 13.95 -2.34
N VAL A 361 7.42 13.37 -1.14
CA VAL A 361 7.26 14.12 0.12
C VAL A 361 7.99 13.38 1.23
N GLU A 362 8.72 14.12 2.06
CA GLU A 362 9.29 13.66 3.31
C GLU A 362 9.11 14.77 4.35
N LYS A 363 8.17 14.58 5.29
CA LYS A 363 7.89 15.56 6.35
C LYS A 363 7.37 14.90 7.61
N GLU A 364 7.49 15.59 8.73
CA GLU A 364 6.85 15.18 9.98
C GLU A 364 5.36 15.57 9.95
N VAL A 365 4.48 14.62 10.28
CA VAL A 365 3.01 14.81 10.27
C VAL A 365 2.39 14.45 11.61
N SER A 366 1.32 15.17 11.95
CA SER A 366 0.52 14.92 13.15
C SER A 366 -0.69 14.04 12.84
N GLY A 367 -1.23 13.39 13.88
CA GLY A 367 -2.41 12.53 13.74
C GLY A 367 -3.62 13.27 13.17
N GLY A 368 -4.27 12.71 12.15
CA GLY A 368 -5.46 13.28 11.51
C GLY A 368 -5.18 14.31 10.40
N GLU A 369 -3.91 14.61 10.10
CA GLU A 369 -3.53 15.52 9.02
C GLU A 369 -3.89 14.92 7.65
N TYR A 370 -4.40 15.75 6.73
CA TYR A 370 -4.73 15.35 5.37
C TYR A 370 -3.65 15.81 4.40
N VAL A 371 -3.07 14.86 3.67
CA VAL A 371 -1.98 15.10 2.73
C VAL A 371 -2.47 14.82 1.30
N SER A 372 -2.41 15.84 0.45
CA SER A 372 -2.76 15.76 -0.98
C SER A 372 -1.58 16.25 -1.81
N LEU A 373 -1.10 15.44 -2.74
CA LEU A 373 0.01 15.76 -3.63
C LEU A 373 -0.14 15.07 -4.99
N ASP A 374 0.47 15.68 -6.00
CA ASP A 374 0.46 15.19 -7.38
C ASP A 374 1.88 14.75 -7.78
N GLY A 375 2.03 13.50 -8.21
CA GLY A 375 3.31 12.92 -8.65
C GLY A 375 3.31 12.60 -10.14
N THR A 376 4.29 13.07 -10.90
CA THR A 376 4.40 12.77 -12.33
C THR A 376 5.14 11.45 -12.58
N TYR A 377 4.56 10.57 -13.39
CA TYR A 377 5.10 9.25 -13.70
C TYR A 377 5.02 8.90 -15.18
N VAL A 378 5.89 7.99 -15.62
CA VAL A 378 5.94 7.51 -17.01
C VAL A 378 5.69 6.00 -17.06
N GLY A 379 4.68 5.58 -17.82
CA GLY A 379 4.28 4.18 -17.92
C GLY A 379 3.43 3.74 -16.74
N GLU A 380 3.86 2.69 -16.03
CA GLU A 380 3.26 2.26 -14.77
C GLU A 380 4.08 2.80 -13.59
N ALA A 381 3.41 3.19 -12.51
CA ALA A 381 4.06 3.64 -11.29
C ALA A 381 3.43 3.03 -10.05
N ALA A 382 4.25 2.78 -9.04
CA ALA A 382 3.82 2.40 -7.71
C ALA A 382 4.16 3.54 -6.75
N VAL A 383 3.15 4.11 -6.10
CA VAL A 383 3.33 5.09 -5.03
C VAL A 383 3.30 4.34 -3.70
N THR A 384 4.38 4.40 -2.95
CA THR A 384 4.50 3.78 -1.63
C THR A 384 4.52 4.85 -0.55
N ILE A 385 3.74 4.64 0.51
CA ILE A 385 3.62 5.52 1.67
C ILE A 385 4.23 4.84 2.88
N TYR A 386 5.19 5.52 3.50
CA TYR A 386 5.83 5.14 4.75
C TYR A 386 5.48 6.14 5.85
N LEU A 387 5.22 5.67 7.06
CA LEU A 387 4.96 6.49 8.24
C LEU A 387 5.83 5.99 9.39
N GLY A 388 6.66 6.87 9.96
CA GLY A 388 7.66 6.50 10.96
C GLY A 388 8.72 5.52 10.44
N GLY A 389 8.93 5.47 9.12
CA GLY A 389 9.83 4.50 8.46
C GLY A 389 9.19 3.13 8.18
N GLU A 390 7.96 2.88 8.63
CA GLU A 390 7.24 1.65 8.31
C GLU A 390 6.37 1.80 7.06
N PHE A 391 6.28 0.73 6.28
CA PHE A 391 5.38 0.64 5.14
C PHE A 391 3.91 0.67 5.61
N VAL A 392 3.11 1.58 5.05
CA VAL A 392 1.69 1.70 5.39
C VAL A 392 0.78 1.33 4.22
N TRP A 393 1.11 1.83 3.03
CA TRP A 393 0.23 1.69 1.86
C TRP A 393 1.03 1.74 0.57
N GLN A 394 0.51 1.10 -0.47
CA GLN A 394 1.00 1.25 -1.84
C GLN A 394 -0.17 1.35 -2.80
N ASP A 395 -0.12 2.31 -3.70
CA ASP A 395 -1.08 2.48 -4.79
C ASP A 395 -0.38 2.30 -6.14
N ARG A 396 -1.07 1.72 -7.13
CA ARG A 396 -0.52 1.47 -8.46
C ARG A 396 -1.27 2.28 -9.51
N TYR A 397 -0.53 3.07 -10.26
CA TYR A 397 -1.02 3.92 -11.33
C TYR A 397 -0.56 3.35 -12.68
N ARG A 398 -1.47 3.30 -13.66
CA ARG A 398 -1.23 2.72 -15.00
C ARG A 398 -1.41 3.72 -16.12
#